data_AF-A0A2H0G7G7-F1
#
_entry.id   AF-A0A2H0G7G7-F1
#
_cell.length_a   1.000
_cell.length_b   1.000
_cell.length_c   1.000
_cell.angle_alpha   90.00
_cell.angle_beta   90.00
_cell.angle_gamma   90.00
#
_symmetry.space_group_name_H-M   'P 1'
#
loop_
_entity.id
_entity.type
_entity.pdbx_description
1 polymer ?
#
loop_
_entity_poly.entity_id
_entity_poly.type
_entity_poly.pdbx_seq_one_letter_code
_entity_poly.pdbx_strand_id
1 'polypeptide(L)'
;MVLTIMSAEDRTGRGGDHIPFRQKGFAAMRFTSANEHGDASNGPGYTDRQHTSDDILGIDTNNDNEIDSFFVDFNYLARNAVVNGVAAAAIAVGPQPVTFSVNPLSGNVFEITISSSINYPNYRVGVRSTTHDWDSVYTFNTATDTITFPQSSTYFLSVASVDSNTIESLFSNEVFVSATGVGSYVEPQKSFELLQNIPNPFDEVTTISVKINQPKNYQQALIVIRDLQGKIIKKLPIALTNEINEVNYEHGYGKVGIYTYSLVIDGVEVDTKKMVFAN
;
A
#
# COMPACT_ATOMS: atom_id res chain seq x y z
N MET A 1 -9.71 12.78 14.41
CA MET A 1 -8.90 11.55 14.33
C MET A 1 -7.96 11.77 13.16
N VAL A 2 -6.65 11.65 13.38
CA VAL A 2 -5.69 11.65 12.27
C VAL A 2 -5.66 10.21 11.76
N LEU A 3 -5.90 10.02 10.47
CA LEU A 3 -5.70 8.75 9.80
C LEU A 3 -4.33 8.82 9.12
N THR A 4 -3.51 7.80 9.36
CA THR A 4 -2.18 7.66 8.77
C THR A 4 -2.09 6.30 8.13
N ILE A 5 -1.63 6.27 6.88
CA ILE A 5 -1.38 5.02 6.15
C ILE A 5 -0.01 4.52 6.56
N MET A 6 0.09 3.23 6.86
CA MET A 6 1.35 2.53 7.12
C MET A 6 1.65 1.60 5.96
N SER A 7 2.93 1.46 5.58
CA SER A 7 3.34 0.57 4.49
C SER A 7 3.25 -0.91 4.88
N ALA A 8 3.39 -1.22 6.17
CA ALA A 8 3.24 -2.59 6.67
C ALA A 8 1.77 -3.00 6.77
N GLU A 9 1.50 -4.31 6.75
CA GLU A 9 0.15 -4.86 6.89
C GLU A 9 -0.40 -4.75 8.33
N ASP A 10 0.50 -4.73 9.32
CA ASP A 10 0.27 -4.42 10.74
C ASP A 10 1.63 -4.05 11.39
N ARG A 11 1.63 -3.62 12.67
CA ARG A 11 2.86 -3.47 13.49
C ARG A 11 3.62 -4.81 13.50
N THR A 12 4.95 -4.83 13.54
CA THR A 12 5.63 -6.14 13.42
C THR A 12 5.28 -7.09 14.55
N GLY A 13 5.14 -8.37 14.21
CA GLY A 13 4.68 -9.41 15.13
C GLY A 13 3.17 -9.38 15.43
N ARG A 14 2.41 -8.45 14.85
CA ARG A 14 0.94 -8.38 14.95
C ARG A 14 0.29 -8.83 13.63
N GLY A 15 -1.01 -9.08 13.70
CA GLY A 15 -1.82 -9.48 12.57
C GLY A 15 -3.30 -9.51 12.91
N GLY A 16 -4.12 -9.85 11.92
CA GLY A 16 -5.56 -9.96 12.08
C GLY A 16 -6.21 -10.72 10.93
N ASP A 17 -7.54 -10.85 10.98
CA ASP A 17 -8.31 -11.61 10.00
C ASP A 17 -8.32 -10.98 8.60
N HIS A 18 -7.78 -9.78 8.43
CA HIS A 18 -7.64 -9.13 7.12
C HIS A 18 -6.57 -9.79 6.24
N ILE A 19 -5.56 -10.43 6.85
CA ILE A 19 -4.38 -10.97 6.16
C ILE A 19 -4.76 -11.96 5.03
N PRO A 20 -5.61 -12.98 5.27
CA PRO A 20 -5.96 -13.95 4.22
C PRO A 20 -6.72 -13.34 3.03
N PHE A 21 -7.46 -12.24 3.22
CA PHE A 21 -8.18 -11.56 2.14
C PHE A 21 -7.19 -10.86 1.20
N ARG A 22 -6.26 -10.09 1.76
CA ARG A 22 -5.21 -9.44 0.99
C ARG A 22 -4.30 -10.47 0.29
N GLN A 23 -3.96 -11.58 0.94
CA GLN A 23 -3.23 -12.70 0.31
C GLN A 23 -3.96 -13.30 -0.90
N LYS A 24 -5.28 -13.12 -1.00
CA LYS A 24 -6.11 -13.55 -2.13
C LYS A 24 -6.45 -12.42 -3.12
N GLY A 25 -5.83 -11.26 -2.98
CA GLY A 25 -6.02 -10.12 -3.87
C GLY A 25 -7.29 -9.30 -3.61
N PHE A 26 -7.96 -9.49 -2.47
CA PHE A 26 -9.05 -8.61 -2.09
C PHE A 26 -8.49 -7.30 -1.53
N ALA A 27 -8.96 -6.18 -2.05
CA ALA A 27 -8.73 -4.87 -1.44
C ALA A 27 -9.30 -4.87 -0.02
N ALA A 28 -8.45 -4.62 0.97
CA ALA A 28 -8.80 -4.64 2.37
C ALA A 28 -8.13 -3.47 3.08
N MET A 29 -8.85 -2.89 4.03
CA MET A 29 -8.34 -1.86 4.92
C MET A 29 -8.68 -2.26 6.35
N ARG A 30 -7.72 -2.12 7.25
CA ARG A 30 -7.94 -2.28 8.68
C ARG A 30 -7.72 -0.94 9.36
N PHE A 31 -8.69 -0.54 10.17
CA PHE A 31 -8.51 0.53 11.14
C PHE A 31 -8.05 -0.08 12.45
N THR A 32 -6.91 0.39 12.96
CA THR A 32 -6.39 -0.02 14.26
C THR A 32 -5.97 1.22 15.05
N SER A 33 -6.07 1.16 16.37
CA SER A 33 -5.41 2.15 17.21
C SER A 33 -3.91 1.85 17.21
N ALA A 34 -3.08 2.85 16.90
CA ALA A 34 -1.63 2.71 16.97
C ALA A 34 -1.17 2.40 18.40
N ASN A 35 -1.82 3.07 19.36
CA ASN A 35 -1.65 2.88 20.79
C ASN A 35 -2.90 2.15 21.31
N GLU A 36 -2.80 0.85 21.58
CA GLU A 36 -3.81 0.10 22.33
C GLU A 36 -3.89 0.65 23.77
N HIS A 37 -4.46 -0.06 24.74
CA HIS A 37 -4.42 0.42 26.12
C HIS A 37 -2.97 0.66 26.57
N GLY A 38 -2.55 1.94 26.64
CA GLY A 38 -1.17 2.36 26.89
C GLY A 38 -0.53 3.12 25.72
N ASP A 39 0.78 2.97 25.56
CA ASP A 39 1.63 3.60 24.53
C ASP A 39 2.13 2.59 23.47
N ALA A 40 1.51 1.40 23.42
CA ALA A 40 1.94 0.26 22.62
C ALA A 40 3.43 -0.12 22.80
N SER A 41 4.01 0.19 23.97
CA SER A 41 5.40 -0.12 24.27
C SER A 41 5.64 -1.62 24.47
N ASN A 42 6.81 -2.09 24.07
CA ASN A 42 7.31 -3.42 24.43
C ASN A 42 8.36 -3.36 25.58
N GLY A 43 8.46 -2.20 26.24
CA GLY A 43 9.46 -1.92 27.26
C GLY A 43 9.13 -2.49 28.64
N PRO A 44 10.12 -2.58 29.54
CA PRO A 44 9.89 -2.94 30.94
C PRO A 44 8.94 -1.94 31.59
N GLY A 45 7.81 -2.41 32.13
CA GLY A 45 6.79 -1.56 32.75
C GLY A 45 5.60 -1.20 31.86
N TYR A 46 5.57 -1.68 30.61
CA TYR A 46 4.33 -1.66 29.83
C TYR A 46 3.24 -2.48 30.53
N THR A 47 2.07 -1.87 30.69
CA THR A 47 0.88 -2.51 31.25
C THR A 47 -0.28 -2.30 30.30
N ASP A 48 -0.79 -3.38 29.73
CA ASP A 48 -2.07 -3.40 29.03
C ASP A 48 -3.07 -4.29 29.76
N ARG A 49 -4.26 -4.43 29.18
CA ARG A 49 -5.27 -5.40 29.60
C ARG A 49 -5.40 -6.56 28.61
N GLN A 50 -4.69 -6.50 27.48
CA GLN A 50 -4.89 -7.42 26.38
C GLN A 50 -4.54 -8.85 26.80
N HIS A 51 -5.43 -9.81 26.53
CA HIS A 51 -5.23 -11.23 26.85
C HIS A 51 -5.02 -11.52 28.35
N THR A 52 -5.51 -10.64 29.22
CA THR A 52 -5.51 -10.84 30.67
C THR A 52 -6.93 -11.03 31.19
N SER A 53 -7.07 -11.44 32.46
CA SER A 53 -8.38 -11.41 33.14
C SER A 53 -8.95 -10.01 33.31
N ASP A 54 -8.13 -8.99 33.12
CA ASP A 54 -8.48 -7.59 33.33
C ASP A 54 -9.02 -6.95 32.05
N ASP A 55 -9.14 -7.69 30.95
CA ASP A 55 -9.84 -7.27 29.73
C ASP A 55 -11.37 -7.26 29.95
N ILE A 56 -11.81 -6.33 30.79
CA ILE A 56 -13.20 -6.13 31.19
C ILE A 56 -13.68 -4.74 30.75
N LEU A 57 -14.99 -4.50 30.85
CA LEU A 57 -15.60 -3.27 30.36
C LEU A 57 -15.19 -2.02 31.17
N GLY A 58 -14.90 -2.18 32.46
CA GLY A 58 -14.63 -1.07 33.36
C GLY A 58 -14.42 -1.50 34.81
N ILE A 59 -14.40 -0.52 35.72
CA ILE A 59 -14.26 -0.71 37.16
C ILE A 59 -15.57 -0.34 37.85
N ASP A 60 -16.04 -1.22 38.72
CA ASP A 60 -16.98 -0.93 39.80
C ASP A 60 -16.15 -0.63 41.07
N THR A 61 -16.22 0.61 41.55
CA THR A 61 -15.41 1.13 42.65
C THR A 61 -16.11 1.03 44.01
N ASN A 62 -17.41 0.76 44.03
CA ASN A 62 -18.24 0.76 45.23
C ASN A 62 -18.92 -0.60 45.51
N ASN A 63 -18.76 -1.56 44.59
CA ASN A 63 -19.26 -2.93 44.63
C ASN A 63 -20.80 -3.02 44.63
N ASP A 64 -21.48 -2.11 43.95
CA ASP A 64 -22.94 -2.10 43.76
C ASP A 64 -23.41 -2.89 42.51
N ASN A 65 -22.47 -3.43 41.73
CA ASN A 65 -22.64 -4.10 40.44
C ASN A 65 -22.98 -3.17 39.28
N GLU A 66 -22.77 -1.86 39.42
CA GLU A 66 -22.77 -0.88 38.34
C GLU A 66 -21.32 -0.44 38.02
N ILE A 67 -21.03 -0.20 36.74
CA ILE A 67 -19.69 0.22 36.31
C ILE A 67 -19.59 1.73 36.45
N ASP A 68 -18.64 2.19 37.27
CA ASP A 68 -18.37 3.62 37.50
C ASP A 68 -17.48 4.25 36.41
N SER A 69 -16.56 3.45 35.86
CA SER A 69 -15.55 3.92 34.90
C SER A 69 -15.30 2.89 33.83
N PHE A 70 -15.32 3.30 32.56
CA PHE A 70 -15.10 2.43 31.42
C PHE A 70 -13.66 2.49 30.93
N PHE A 71 -13.11 1.34 30.55
CA PHE A 71 -11.81 1.28 29.87
C PHE A 71 -11.92 1.54 28.37
N VAL A 72 -13.12 1.45 27.82
CA VAL A 72 -13.41 1.77 26.42
C VAL A 72 -13.64 3.28 26.27
N ASP A 73 -12.91 3.91 25.36
CA ASP A 73 -13.26 5.26 24.89
C ASP A 73 -14.44 5.16 23.91
N PHE A 74 -15.64 5.49 24.40
CA PHE A 74 -16.86 5.47 23.57
C PHE A 74 -16.84 6.50 22.44
N ASN A 75 -16.10 7.60 22.55
CA ASN A 75 -15.98 8.56 21.45
C ASN A 75 -15.11 7.98 20.33
N TYR A 76 -14.02 7.29 20.69
CA TYR A 76 -13.21 6.56 19.72
C TYR A 76 -14.02 5.43 19.07
N LEU A 77 -14.72 4.62 19.88
CA LEU A 77 -15.55 3.52 19.38
C LEU A 77 -16.64 4.02 18.43
N ALA A 78 -17.35 5.10 18.78
CA ALA A 78 -18.38 5.69 17.93
C ALA A 78 -17.80 6.18 16.60
N ARG A 79 -16.65 6.85 16.61
CA ARG A 79 -15.97 7.30 15.37
C ARG A 79 -15.53 6.12 14.52
N ASN A 80 -14.93 5.09 15.12
CA ASN A 80 -14.52 3.88 14.41
C ASN A 80 -15.73 3.16 13.79
N ALA A 81 -16.83 3.06 14.53
CA ALA A 81 -18.08 2.46 14.04
C ALA A 81 -18.66 3.23 12.85
N VAL A 82 -18.68 4.58 12.91
CA VAL A 82 -19.15 5.43 11.81
C VAL A 82 -18.27 5.27 10.57
N VAL A 83 -16.94 5.29 10.71
CA VAL A 83 -16.02 5.15 9.57
C VAL A 83 -16.21 3.80 8.88
N ASN A 84 -16.25 2.69 9.64
CA ASN A 84 -16.46 1.36 9.07
C ASN A 84 -17.86 1.23 8.45
N GLY A 85 -18.90 1.75 9.10
CA GLY A 85 -20.27 1.71 8.60
C GLY A 85 -20.44 2.50 7.30
N VAL A 86 -19.88 3.71 7.22
CA VAL A 86 -19.92 4.54 6.01
C VAL A 86 -19.12 3.91 4.88
N ALA A 87 -17.93 3.36 5.16
CA ALA A 87 -17.13 2.67 4.15
C ALA A 87 -17.86 1.43 3.61
N ALA A 88 -18.42 0.59 4.48
CA ALA A 88 -19.19 -0.59 4.07
C ALA A 88 -20.44 -0.20 3.27
N ALA A 89 -21.15 0.85 3.68
CA ALA A 89 -22.31 1.36 2.94
C ALA A 89 -21.90 1.86 1.55
N ALA A 90 -20.84 2.68 1.45
CA ALA A 90 -20.33 3.20 0.18
C ALA A 90 -19.90 2.08 -0.78
N ILE A 91 -19.21 1.05 -0.28
CA ILE A 91 -18.83 -0.13 -1.09
C ILE A 91 -20.08 -0.91 -1.55
N ALA A 92 -21.10 -1.03 -0.69
CA ALA A 92 -22.30 -1.80 -0.99
C ALA A 92 -23.23 -1.13 -2.02
N VAL A 93 -23.35 0.20 -1.96
CA VAL A 93 -24.29 0.96 -2.83
C VAL A 93 -23.59 1.64 -4.00
N GLY A 94 -22.27 1.78 -3.95
CA GLY A 94 -21.47 2.47 -4.96
C GLY A 94 -21.36 1.71 -6.28
N PRO A 95 -20.83 2.38 -7.32
CA PRO A 95 -20.66 1.77 -8.63
C PRO A 95 -19.59 0.67 -8.61
N GLN A 96 -19.61 -0.18 -9.65
CA GLN A 96 -18.60 -1.22 -9.79
C GLN A 96 -17.24 -0.60 -10.17
N PRO A 97 -16.13 -1.12 -9.63
CA PRO A 97 -14.79 -0.74 -10.07
C PRO A 97 -14.63 -0.94 -11.58
N VAL A 98 -13.87 -0.05 -12.20
CA VAL A 98 -13.59 -0.07 -13.64
C VAL A 98 -12.19 -0.62 -13.90
N THR A 99 -11.92 -0.92 -15.17
CA THR A 99 -10.56 -1.16 -15.64
C THR A 99 -10.15 -0.01 -16.56
N PHE A 100 -8.86 0.15 -16.83
CA PHE A 100 -8.40 1.22 -17.71
C PHE A 100 -7.08 0.83 -18.38
N SER A 101 -6.76 1.51 -19.46
CA SER A 101 -5.46 1.47 -20.12
C SER A 101 -4.84 2.86 -20.16
N VAL A 102 -3.52 2.90 -20.21
CA VAL A 102 -2.75 4.14 -20.34
C VAL A 102 -1.87 4.04 -21.57
N ASN A 103 -2.07 4.95 -22.52
CA ASN A 103 -1.32 4.99 -23.77
C ASN A 103 -0.42 6.24 -23.78
N PRO A 104 0.90 6.10 -24.00
CA PRO A 104 1.76 7.25 -24.17
C PRO A 104 1.39 8.00 -25.47
N LEU A 105 1.27 9.32 -25.38
CA LEU A 105 1.19 10.22 -26.52
C LEU A 105 2.57 10.88 -26.73
N SER A 106 2.60 12.13 -27.19
CA SER A 106 3.86 12.87 -27.36
C SER A 106 4.36 13.47 -26.04
N GLY A 107 5.66 13.32 -25.78
CA GLY A 107 6.31 13.85 -24.59
C GLY A 107 5.83 13.17 -23.29
N ASN A 108 5.40 13.97 -22.32
CA ASN A 108 4.89 13.49 -21.02
C ASN A 108 3.36 13.42 -20.97
N VAL A 109 2.68 13.43 -22.13
CA VAL A 109 1.23 13.34 -22.19
C VAL A 109 0.82 11.88 -22.35
N PHE A 110 -0.11 11.44 -21.52
CA PHE A 110 -0.64 10.08 -21.55
C PHE A 110 -2.15 10.15 -21.69
N GLU A 111 -2.70 9.33 -22.57
CA GLU A 111 -4.14 9.12 -22.69
C GLU A 111 -4.55 8.00 -21.75
N ILE A 112 -5.56 8.27 -20.92
CA ILE A 112 -6.15 7.31 -20.02
C ILE A 112 -7.52 6.95 -20.63
N THR A 113 -7.70 5.67 -20.95
CA THR A 113 -8.96 5.14 -21.50
C THR A 113 -9.60 4.18 -20.51
N ILE A 114 -10.74 4.56 -19.98
CA ILE A 114 -11.50 3.83 -18.98
C ILE A 114 -12.44 2.85 -19.68
N SER A 115 -12.35 1.59 -19.28
CA SER A 115 -13.13 0.47 -19.79
C SER A 115 -14.19 0.06 -18.76
N SER A 116 -15.45 0.30 -19.10
CA SER A 116 -16.61 0.00 -18.27
C SER A 116 -17.78 -0.49 -19.13
N SER A 117 -18.60 -1.39 -18.57
CA SER A 117 -19.86 -1.84 -19.20
C SER A 117 -20.98 -0.81 -19.12
N ILE A 118 -20.82 0.20 -18.26
CA ILE A 118 -21.77 1.29 -18.02
C ILE A 118 -21.00 2.61 -18.11
N ASN A 119 -21.59 3.62 -18.76
CA ASN A 119 -20.99 4.95 -18.78
C ASN A 119 -21.37 5.71 -17.50
N TYR A 120 -20.39 6.00 -16.67
CA TYR A 120 -20.55 6.78 -15.45
C TYR A 120 -20.38 8.28 -15.72
N PRO A 121 -21.06 9.16 -14.95
CA PRO A 121 -20.96 10.61 -15.15
C PRO A 121 -19.55 11.15 -14.89
N ASN A 122 -18.81 10.57 -13.94
CA ASN A 122 -17.45 10.96 -13.65
C ASN A 122 -16.57 9.75 -13.30
N TYR A 123 -15.27 9.97 -13.39
CA TYR A 123 -14.23 9.05 -12.93
C TYR A 123 -13.17 9.82 -12.15
N ARG A 124 -12.55 9.15 -11.18
CA ARG A 124 -11.51 9.71 -10.30
C ARG A 124 -10.21 8.98 -10.61
N VAL A 125 -9.23 9.70 -11.12
CA VAL A 125 -7.92 9.14 -11.49
C VAL A 125 -6.90 9.55 -10.44
N GLY A 126 -6.58 8.62 -9.55
CA GLY A 126 -5.54 8.76 -8.54
C GLY A 126 -4.18 8.58 -9.18
N VAL A 127 -3.24 9.48 -8.86
CA VAL A 127 -1.86 9.45 -9.35
C VAL A 127 -0.93 9.56 -8.16
N ARG A 128 0.06 8.67 -8.06
CA ARG A 128 1.16 8.76 -7.09
C ARG A 128 2.50 8.44 -7.75
N SER A 129 3.60 8.83 -7.12
CA SER A 129 4.95 8.60 -7.64
C SER A 129 5.94 8.07 -6.61
N THR A 130 5.93 8.65 -5.40
CA THR A 130 6.98 8.41 -4.40
C THR A 130 6.48 7.80 -3.10
N THR A 131 5.24 8.06 -2.72
CA THR A 131 4.62 7.53 -1.50
C THR A 131 3.39 6.68 -1.85
N HIS A 132 2.73 6.14 -0.82
CA HIS A 132 1.43 5.47 -0.97
C HIS A 132 0.26 6.45 -1.04
N ASP A 133 0.49 7.72 -0.68
CA ASP A 133 -0.53 8.76 -0.82
C ASP A 133 -0.65 9.18 -2.28
N TRP A 134 -1.86 9.60 -2.68
CA TRP A 134 -2.05 10.22 -3.98
C TRP A 134 -1.35 11.58 -4.02
N ASP A 135 -0.44 11.75 -4.98
CA ASP A 135 0.12 13.07 -5.33
C ASP A 135 -1.00 13.98 -5.85
N SER A 136 -1.95 13.40 -6.59
CA SER A 136 -3.08 14.10 -7.19
C SER A 136 -4.24 13.16 -7.48
N VAL A 137 -5.47 13.68 -7.45
CA VAL A 137 -6.68 12.96 -7.88
C VAL A 137 -7.44 13.82 -8.89
N TYR A 138 -7.45 13.40 -10.15
CA TYR A 138 -8.12 14.08 -11.25
C TYR A 138 -9.58 13.65 -11.35
N THR A 139 -10.46 14.54 -11.82
CA THR A 139 -11.84 14.19 -12.20
C THR A 139 -11.93 14.18 -13.71
N PHE A 140 -12.34 13.05 -14.29
CA PHE A 140 -12.67 12.94 -15.70
C PHE A 140 -14.19 12.91 -15.85
N ASN A 141 -14.72 13.69 -16.80
CA ASN A 141 -16.14 13.71 -17.16
C ASN A 141 -16.44 12.85 -18.40
N THR A 142 -15.41 12.22 -18.96
CA THR A 142 -15.45 11.34 -20.12
C THR A 142 -14.66 10.07 -19.83
N ALA A 143 -14.95 8.99 -20.56
CA ALA A 143 -14.21 7.74 -20.41
C ALA A 143 -12.77 7.82 -20.94
N THR A 144 -12.45 8.82 -21.77
CA THR A 144 -11.12 9.07 -22.30
C THR A 144 -10.74 10.53 -22.07
N ASP A 145 -9.57 10.75 -21.48
CA ASP A 145 -8.94 12.07 -21.34
C ASP A 145 -7.42 11.90 -21.15
N THR A 146 -6.69 13.00 -21.02
CA THR A 146 -5.22 13.02 -20.95
C THR A 146 -4.70 13.60 -19.64
N ILE A 147 -3.57 13.06 -19.17
CA ILE A 147 -2.79 13.63 -18.07
C ILE A 147 -1.40 13.96 -18.59
N THR A 148 -0.89 15.15 -18.23
CA THR A 148 0.50 15.54 -18.50
C THR A 148 1.31 15.43 -17.22
N PHE A 149 2.34 14.58 -17.22
CA PHE A 149 3.20 14.42 -16.04
C PHE A 149 4.32 15.46 -16.00
N PRO A 150 4.55 16.12 -14.85
CA PRO A 150 5.43 17.27 -14.77
C PRO A 150 6.93 16.91 -14.79
N GLN A 151 7.29 15.69 -14.39
CA GLN A 151 8.69 15.28 -14.22
C GLN A 151 8.93 13.88 -14.78
N SER A 152 10.19 13.58 -15.08
CA SER A 152 10.58 12.21 -15.43
C SER A 152 10.57 11.36 -14.16
N SER A 153 9.59 10.47 -14.08
CA SER A 153 9.43 9.54 -12.97
C SER A 153 8.59 8.35 -13.41
N THR A 154 8.49 7.35 -12.54
CA THR A 154 7.43 6.35 -12.63
C THR A 154 6.22 6.86 -11.85
N TYR A 155 5.07 6.88 -12.52
CA TYR A 155 3.79 7.23 -11.94
C TYR A 155 2.91 5.99 -11.88
N PHE A 156 2.16 5.87 -10.80
CA PHE A 156 1.18 4.83 -10.54
C PHE A 156 -0.19 5.47 -10.64
N LEU A 157 -1.07 4.86 -11.42
CA LEU A 157 -2.42 5.32 -11.66
C LEU A 157 -3.40 4.28 -11.17
N SER A 158 -4.52 4.73 -10.62
CA SER A 158 -5.70 3.91 -10.40
C SER A 158 -6.97 4.73 -10.63
N VAL A 159 -8.06 4.07 -11.02
CA VAL A 159 -9.31 4.74 -11.39
C VAL A 159 -10.48 4.22 -10.55
N ALA A 160 -11.27 5.14 -10.01
CA ALA A 160 -12.60 4.84 -9.48
C ALA A 160 -13.69 5.42 -10.40
N SER A 161 -14.80 4.70 -10.60
CA SER A 161 -16.00 5.26 -11.21
C SER A 161 -16.81 6.03 -10.18
N VAL A 162 -17.62 7.01 -10.62
CA VAL A 162 -18.49 7.79 -9.73
C VAL A 162 -19.90 7.74 -10.26
N ASP A 163 -20.85 7.32 -9.44
CA ASP A 163 -22.25 7.24 -9.83
C ASP A 163 -22.96 8.61 -9.83
N SER A 164 -24.25 8.62 -10.19
CA SER A 164 -25.08 9.83 -10.16
C SER A 164 -25.35 10.38 -8.75
N ASN A 165 -25.14 9.57 -7.71
CA ASN A 165 -25.24 9.97 -6.31
C ASN A 165 -23.91 10.47 -5.76
N THR A 166 -22.88 10.64 -6.61
CA THR A 166 -21.52 11.07 -6.25
C THR A 166 -20.73 10.07 -5.39
N ILE A 167 -21.13 8.80 -5.40
CA ILE A 167 -20.44 7.72 -4.69
C ILE A 167 -19.36 7.13 -5.59
N GLU A 168 -18.14 7.08 -5.07
CA GLU A 168 -16.99 6.48 -5.75
C GLU A 168 -17.01 4.95 -5.59
N SER A 169 -16.60 4.20 -6.62
CA SER A 169 -16.25 2.79 -6.47
C SER A 169 -14.97 2.62 -5.66
N LEU A 170 -14.60 1.38 -5.34
CA LEU A 170 -13.19 1.10 -5.06
C LEU A 170 -12.33 1.47 -6.28
N PHE A 171 -11.13 1.95 -6.00
CA PHE A 171 -10.11 2.17 -7.02
C PHE A 171 -9.71 0.84 -7.66
N SER A 172 -9.46 0.87 -8.97
CA SER A 172 -9.02 -0.27 -9.75
C SER A 172 -7.63 -0.77 -9.32
N ASN A 173 -7.20 -1.91 -9.88
CA ASN A 173 -5.78 -2.25 -9.82
C ASN A 173 -4.93 -1.13 -10.43
N GLU A 174 -3.71 -0.98 -9.93
CA GLU A 174 -2.81 0.07 -10.39
C GLU A 174 -2.14 -0.29 -11.72
N VAL A 175 -2.07 0.70 -12.61
CA VAL A 175 -1.24 0.67 -13.80
C VAL A 175 -0.17 1.73 -13.64
N PHE A 176 1.09 1.40 -13.94
CA PHE A 176 2.17 2.38 -13.91
C PHE A 176 2.54 2.85 -15.32
N VAL A 177 3.12 4.04 -15.39
CA VAL A 177 3.77 4.58 -16.59
C VAL A 177 5.09 5.25 -16.23
N SER A 178 6.03 5.27 -17.17
CA SER A 178 7.28 6.00 -17.01
C SER A 178 7.25 7.22 -17.91
N ALA A 179 7.15 8.41 -17.30
CA ALA A 179 7.30 9.66 -18.01
C ALA A 179 8.80 9.91 -18.26
N THR A 180 9.18 10.15 -19.52
CA THR A 180 10.60 10.40 -19.89
C THR A 180 10.73 11.79 -20.48
N GLY A 181 11.75 12.53 -20.04
CA GLY A 181 11.99 13.87 -20.57
C GLY A 181 12.31 13.83 -22.06
N VAL A 182 11.91 14.88 -22.79
CA VAL A 182 12.26 15.06 -24.21
C VAL A 182 13.79 15.02 -24.35
N GLY A 183 14.31 13.97 -25.00
CA GLY A 183 15.74 13.77 -25.23
C GLY A 183 16.40 12.60 -24.46
N SER A 184 15.61 11.74 -23.82
CA SER A 184 16.16 10.56 -23.13
C SER A 184 16.54 9.47 -24.14
N TYR A 185 17.79 9.00 -24.10
CA TYR A 185 18.22 7.80 -24.83
C TYR A 185 17.32 6.63 -24.43
N VAL A 186 16.71 5.96 -25.41
CA VAL A 186 15.94 4.73 -25.18
C VAL A 186 16.95 3.64 -24.87
N GLU A 187 17.29 3.45 -23.59
CA GLU A 187 17.91 2.20 -23.18
C GLU A 187 16.96 1.04 -23.52
N PRO A 188 17.49 -0.12 -23.95
CA PRO A 188 16.66 -1.30 -24.17
C PRO A 188 15.88 -1.60 -22.89
N GLN A 189 14.55 -1.55 -23.00
CA GLN A 189 13.64 -1.70 -21.87
C GLN A 189 13.89 -3.06 -21.21
N LYS A 190 14.43 -3.08 -19.98
CA LYS A 190 14.69 -4.32 -19.23
C LYS A 190 13.37 -5.07 -19.04
N SER A 191 13.32 -6.39 -19.30
CA SER A 191 12.09 -7.18 -19.16
C SER A 191 11.50 -7.12 -17.74
N PHE A 192 12.38 -7.08 -16.73
CA PHE A 192 12.02 -6.85 -15.33
C PHE A 192 12.75 -5.62 -14.82
N GLU A 193 12.08 -4.82 -14.01
CA GLU A 193 12.60 -3.60 -13.42
C GLU A 193 12.34 -3.63 -11.92
N LEU A 194 13.41 -3.57 -11.12
CA LEU A 194 13.32 -3.42 -9.68
C LEU A 194 13.11 -1.94 -9.37
N LEU A 195 12.13 -1.59 -8.55
CA LEU A 195 11.86 -0.20 -8.17
C LEU A 195 12.55 0.16 -6.84
N GLN A 196 12.71 1.46 -6.59
CA GLN A 196 13.24 1.93 -5.31
C GLN A 196 12.24 1.57 -4.19
N ASN A 197 12.74 1.01 -3.10
CA ASN A 197 11.92 0.63 -1.95
C ASN A 197 11.32 1.87 -1.28
N ILE A 198 10.11 1.74 -0.74
CA ILE A 198 9.36 2.84 -0.11
C ILE A 198 8.86 2.40 1.27
N PRO A 199 9.14 3.15 2.35
CA PRO A 199 10.01 4.34 2.38
C PRO A 199 11.49 3.97 2.25
N ASN A 200 12.33 4.95 1.89
CA ASN A 200 13.78 4.87 1.96
C ASN A 200 14.38 6.26 2.28
N PRO A 201 15.00 6.48 3.46
CA PRO A 201 15.25 5.50 4.52
C PRO A 201 13.97 4.94 5.16
N PHE A 202 14.07 3.76 5.79
CA PHE A 202 12.98 3.12 6.55
C PHE A 202 13.46 2.70 7.94
N ASP A 203 12.51 2.52 8.86
CA ASP A 203 12.74 2.28 10.29
C ASP A 203 12.46 0.84 10.75
N GLU A 204 11.45 0.18 10.19
CA GLU A 204 11.01 -1.16 10.57
C GLU A 204 10.66 -1.99 9.32
N VAL A 205 9.84 -1.42 8.44
CA VAL A 205 9.33 -2.09 7.23
C VAL A 205 9.48 -1.20 6.01
N THR A 206 9.79 -1.82 4.88
CA THR A 206 9.76 -1.17 3.56
C THR A 206 9.13 -2.08 2.52
N THR A 207 8.45 -1.48 1.54
CA THR A 207 7.86 -2.19 0.40
C THR A 207 8.84 -2.15 -0.77
N ILE A 208 9.12 -3.31 -1.35
CA ILE A 208 9.96 -3.48 -2.53
C ILE A 208 9.05 -3.89 -3.69
N SER A 209 9.01 -3.06 -4.73
CA SER A 209 8.13 -3.26 -5.89
C SER A 209 8.94 -3.69 -7.12
N VAL A 210 8.38 -4.60 -7.91
CA VAL A 210 8.92 -5.13 -9.16
C VAL A 210 7.93 -4.92 -10.28
N LYS A 211 8.42 -4.33 -11.37
CA LYS A 211 7.69 -4.02 -12.58
C LYS A 211 8.09 -4.96 -13.71
N ILE A 212 7.11 -5.48 -14.44
CA ILE A 212 7.34 -6.24 -15.67
C ILE A 212 7.10 -5.33 -16.87
N ASN A 213 8.14 -5.08 -17.66
CA ASN A 213 8.03 -4.34 -18.91
C ASN A 213 7.73 -5.24 -20.10
N GLN A 214 8.22 -6.48 -20.07
CA GLN A 214 8.02 -7.47 -21.12
C GLN A 214 7.74 -8.83 -20.47
N PRO A 215 6.55 -9.43 -20.69
CA PRO A 215 6.23 -10.72 -20.12
C PRO A 215 7.26 -11.77 -20.54
N LYS A 216 7.82 -12.46 -19.54
CA LYS A 216 8.80 -13.52 -19.76
C LYS A 216 8.51 -14.65 -18.79
N ASN A 217 8.52 -15.88 -19.30
CA ASN A 217 8.38 -17.06 -18.45
C ASN A 217 9.58 -17.16 -17.50
N TYR A 218 9.30 -17.46 -16.23
CA TYR A 218 10.27 -17.72 -15.19
C TYR A 218 9.79 -18.90 -14.33
N GLN A 219 10.69 -19.57 -13.62
CA GLN A 219 10.34 -20.64 -12.69
C GLN A 219 10.33 -20.13 -11.24
N GLN A 220 11.24 -19.24 -10.89
CA GLN A 220 11.35 -18.67 -9.57
C GLN A 220 11.81 -17.21 -9.62
N ALA A 221 11.18 -16.37 -8.80
CA ALA A 221 11.62 -15.00 -8.54
C ALA A 221 11.78 -14.77 -7.04
N LEU A 222 12.88 -14.12 -6.67
CA LEU A 222 13.22 -13.80 -5.28
C LEU A 222 13.71 -12.35 -5.18
N ILE A 223 13.33 -11.67 -4.11
CA ILE A 223 14.09 -10.51 -3.61
C ILE A 223 15.12 -11.00 -2.62
N VAL A 224 16.41 -10.75 -2.90
CA VAL A 224 17.53 -11.17 -2.06
C VAL A 224 18.18 -9.95 -1.43
N ILE A 225 18.20 -9.90 -0.11
CA ILE A 225 18.69 -8.78 0.67
C ILE A 225 20.05 -9.12 1.26
N ARG A 226 21.01 -8.20 1.12
CA ARG A 226 22.40 -8.38 1.57
C ARG A 226 22.92 -7.16 2.33
N ASP A 227 23.84 -7.41 3.26
CA ASP A 227 24.66 -6.35 3.84
C ASP A 227 25.76 -5.87 2.86
N LEU A 228 26.54 -4.87 3.27
CA LEU A 228 27.64 -4.32 2.46
C LEU A 228 28.77 -5.31 2.19
N GLN A 229 28.86 -6.39 2.98
CA GLN A 229 29.83 -7.46 2.79
C GLN A 229 29.29 -8.56 1.83
N GLY A 230 28.08 -8.39 1.31
CA GLY A 230 27.43 -9.33 0.40
C GLY A 230 26.80 -10.53 1.11
N LYS A 231 26.79 -10.58 2.44
CA LYS A 231 26.15 -11.64 3.20
C LYS A 231 24.64 -11.54 3.03
N ILE A 232 24.01 -12.66 2.68
CA ILE A 232 22.56 -12.74 2.54
C ILE A 232 21.91 -12.63 3.92
N ILE A 233 21.06 -11.62 4.06
CA ILE A 233 20.25 -11.36 5.26
C ILE A 233 18.89 -12.04 5.13
N LYS A 234 18.25 -11.93 3.95
CA LYS A 234 16.91 -12.48 3.71
C LYS A 234 16.71 -12.85 2.23
N LYS A 235 15.85 -13.83 1.98
CA LYS A 235 15.29 -14.14 0.67
C LYS A 235 13.77 -14.11 0.77
N LEU A 236 13.12 -13.32 -0.07
CA LEU A 236 11.67 -13.16 -0.11
C LEU A 236 11.15 -13.65 -1.47
N PRO A 237 10.34 -14.72 -1.51
CA PRO A 237 9.66 -15.12 -2.74
C PRO A 237 8.73 -14.03 -3.23
N ILE A 238 8.70 -13.79 -4.54
CA ILE A 238 7.76 -12.87 -5.18
C ILE A 238 7.14 -13.56 -6.40
N ALA A 239 5.81 -13.53 -6.49
CA ALA A 239 5.11 -13.93 -7.70
C ALA A 239 4.98 -12.72 -8.60
N LEU A 240 5.45 -12.83 -9.84
CA LEU A 240 5.43 -11.77 -10.83
C LEU A 240 4.26 -11.95 -11.79
N THR A 241 3.38 -10.94 -11.84
CA THR A 241 2.28 -10.75 -12.79
C THR A 241 2.56 -9.50 -13.65
N ASN A 242 1.74 -9.26 -14.68
CA ASN A 242 1.88 -8.06 -15.51
C ASN A 242 1.49 -6.75 -14.78
N GLU A 243 1.10 -6.83 -13.51
CA GLU A 243 0.85 -5.68 -12.63
C GLU A 243 2.12 -5.34 -11.83
N ILE A 244 2.02 -4.41 -10.88
CA ILE A 244 3.09 -4.16 -9.92
C ILE A 244 3.09 -5.28 -8.89
N ASN A 245 4.27 -5.84 -8.65
CA ASN A 245 4.44 -6.94 -7.71
C ASN A 245 5.20 -6.43 -6.51
N GLU A 246 4.66 -6.60 -5.31
CA GLU A 246 5.24 -6.03 -4.10
C GLU A 246 5.54 -7.10 -3.06
N VAL A 247 6.63 -6.90 -2.33
CA VAL A 247 6.94 -7.66 -1.11
C VAL A 247 7.35 -6.70 -0.01
N ASN A 248 6.85 -6.96 1.20
CA ASN A 248 7.28 -6.24 2.39
C ASN A 248 8.54 -6.88 2.96
N TYR A 249 9.51 -6.04 3.31
CA TYR A 249 10.68 -6.44 4.06
C TYR A 249 10.65 -5.83 5.45
N GLU A 250 10.47 -6.69 6.45
CA GLU A 250 10.60 -6.36 7.86
C GLU A 250 12.05 -6.63 8.30
N HIS A 251 12.75 -5.58 8.74
CA HIS A 251 14.11 -5.72 9.26
C HIS A 251 14.14 -5.91 10.78
N GLY A 252 13.13 -5.39 11.49
CA GLY A 252 13.08 -5.31 12.95
C GLY A 252 13.93 -4.17 13.52
N TYR A 253 13.97 -4.03 14.84
CA TYR A 253 14.63 -2.92 15.54
C TYR A 253 16.15 -3.08 15.69
N GLY A 254 16.87 -1.95 15.75
CA GLY A 254 18.24 -1.87 16.29
C GLY A 254 19.40 -2.11 15.32
N LYS A 255 19.21 -1.97 14.00
CA LYS A 255 20.27 -2.19 13.00
C LYS A 255 20.40 -1.11 11.92
N VAL A 256 20.95 0.05 12.29
CA VAL A 256 21.30 1.14 11.35
C VAL A 256 22.33 0.67 10.32
N GLY A 257 22.04 0.89 9.04
CA GLY A 257 22.98 0.52 7.99
C GLY A 257 22.46 0.67 6.57
N ILE A 258 23.40 0.57 5.62
CA ILE A 258 23.09 0.50 4.20
C ILE A 258 23.04 -0.97 3.80
N TYR A 259 21.99 -1.34 3.08
CA TYR A 259 21.80 -2.68 2.55
C TYR A 259 21.61 -2.62 1.04
N THR A 260 21.71 -3.77 0.41
CA THR A 260 21.31 -3.95 -0.99
C THR A 260 20.19 -4.98 -1.08
N TYR A 261 19.31 -4.79 -2.05
CA TYR A 261 18.31 -5.77 -2.41
C TYR A 261 18.34 -5.99 -3.91
N SER A 262 18.21 -7.25 -4.31
CA SER A 262 18.36 -7.67 -5.69
C SER A 262 17.16 -8.48 -6.13
N LEU A 263 16.69 -8.26 -7.35
CA LEU A 263 15.75 -9.14 -8.02
C LEU A 263 16.55 -10.31 -8.62
N VAL A 264 16.27 -11.52 -8.19
CA VAL A 264 16.89 -12.75 -8.69
C VAL A 264 15.82 -13.60 -9.39
N ILE A 265 15.98 -13.83 -10.69
CA ILE A 265 15.09 -14.65 -11.51
C ILE A 265 15.86 -15.89 -11.96
N ASP A 266 15.33 -17.07 -11.65
CA ASP A 266 15.94 -18.36 -12.02
C ASP A 266 17.43 -18.46 -11.65
N GLY A 267 17.79 -17.89 -10.50
CA GLY A 267 19.17 -17.85 -9.97
C GLY A 267 20.06 -16.74 -10.52
N VAL A 268 19.58 -15.94 -11.48
CA VAL A 268 20.33 -14.83 -12.08
C VAL A 268 19.88 -13.50 -11.48
N GLU A 269 20.85 -12.68 -11.06
CA GLU A 269 20.59 -11.33 -10.58
C GLU A 269 20.27 -10.39 -11.75
N VAL A 270 19.06 -9.84 -11.77
CA VAL A 270 18.53 -9.00 -12.86
C VAL A 270 18.76 -7.52 -12.61
N ASP A 271 18.56 -7.09 -11.37
CA ASP A 271 18.78 -5.70 -10.95
C ASP A 271 19.05 -5.63 -9.45
N THR A 272 19.77 -4.61 -9.02
CA THR A 272 20.16 -4.40 -7.62
C THR A 272 20.05 -2.92 -7.25
N LYS A 273 19.42 -2.67 -6.11
CA LYS A 273 19.28 -1.32 -5.53
C LYS A 273 19.78 -1.27 -4.11
N LYS A 274 20.02 -0.05 -3.64
CA LYS A 274 20.43 0.25 -2.27
C LYS A 274 19.23 0.69 -1.46
N MET A 275 19.21 0.31 -0.19
CA MET A 275 18.25 0.80 0.80
C MET A 275 18.99 1.21 2.07
N VAL A 276 18.44 2.18 2.78
CA VAL A 276 18.99 2.73 4.01
C VAL A 276 18.03 2.43 5.14
N PHE A 277 18.52 1.75 6.17
CA PHE A 277 17.80 1.57 7.41
C PHE A 277 18.24 2.66 8.40
N ALA A 278 17.28 3.48 8.83
CA ALA A 278 17.48 4.57 9.76
C ALA A 278 16.54 4.38 10.94
N ASN A 279 17.08 3.90 12.07
CA ASN A 279 16.39 3.82 13.35
C ASN A 279 17.40 4.03 14.48
#